data_AF-A0AAP1QU28-F1
#
_entry.id   AF-A0AAP1QU28-F1
#
_cell.length_a   1.000
_cell.length_b   1.000
_cell.length_c   1.000
_cell.angle_alpha   90.00
_cell.angle_beta   90.00
_cell.angle_gamma   90.00
#
_symmetry.space_group_name_H-M   'P 1'
#
loop_
_entity.id
_entity.type
_entity.pdbx_description
1 polymer ?
#
loop_
_entity_poly.entity_id
_entity_poly.type
_entity_poly.pdbx_seq_one_letter_code
_entity_poly.pdbx_strand_id
1 'polypeptide(L)'
;MIRKQQGATLIVVLIILIMVTLLGTLAIKSGILGLKIATNSQVNALLLENSDAALFNIENPAKIEQQLALNGMFAYFNSADNAQDELVFCYKASESTFFSLQNASAITSDGKTTKIGVTGFCKSNWFATGRSAVLSQVYLTRAATTATPFGNVPLGTSQGQSSIPSISNNIGATVISVLPSFAGASSSQIENCFKQRASLVGACFDGLNIPYNMQHADYTVGGSPKLAS
;
A
#
# COMPACT_ATOMS: atom_id res chain seq x y z
N MET A 1 43.14 -45.92 -52.05
CA MET A 1 42.45 -46.70 -50.99
C MET A 1 41.67 -45.73 -50.11
N ILE A 2 40.40 -45.46 -50.42
CA ILE A 2 39.58 -44.45 -49.72
C ILE A 2 38.87 -45.16 -48.57
N ARG A 3 39.34 -44.94 -47.33
CA ARG A 3 38.69 -45.45 -46.13
C ARG A 3 37.42 -44.64 -45.88
N LYS A 4 36.26 -45.32 -45.88
CA LYS A 4 34.96 -44.75 -45.51
C LYS A 4 34.96 -44.34 -44.03
N GLN A 5 35.18 -43.07 -43.74
CA GLN A 5 34.91 -42.46 -42.43
C GLN A 5 33.41 -42.13 -42.25
N GLN A 6 32.51 -43.09 -42.49
CA GLN A 6 31.06 -42.86 -42.36
C GLN A 6 30.54 -43.00 -40.91
N GLY A 7 31.36 -43.48 -39.97
CA GLY A 7 30.97 -43.61 -38.56
C GLY A 7 31.39 -42.44 -37.66
N ALA A 8 32.54 -41.81 -37.93
CA ALA A 8 33.08 -40.75 -37.09
C ALA A 8 32.32 -39.42 -37.24
N THR A 9 31.83 -39.12 -38.45
CA THR A 9 31.07 -37.89 -38.72
C THR A 9 29.76 -37.83 -37.95
N LEU A 10 29.06 -38.95 -37.80
CA LEU A 10 27.76 -39.01 -37.12
C LEU A 10 27.90 -38.77 -35.61
N ILE A 11 28.95 -39.31 -34.98
CA ILE A 11 29.26 -39.09 -33.56
C ILE A 11 29.63 -37.62 -33.31
N VAL A 12 30.48 -37.04 -34.17
CA VAL A 12 30.90 -35.63 -34.04
C VAL A 12 29.70 -34.68 -34.16
N VAL A 13 28.81 -34.92 -35.13
CA VAL A 13 27.59 -34.10 -35.29
C VAL A 13 26.66 -34.23 -34.08
N LEU A 14 26.51 -35.44 -33.52
CA LEU A 14 25.67 -35.66 -32.34
C LEU A 14 26.19 -34.89 -31.11
N ILE A 15 27.51 -34.89 -30.89
CA ILE A 15 28.14 -34.15 -29.79
C ILE A 15 27.95 -32.63 -29.97
N ILE A 16 28.11 -32.12 -31.19
CA ILE A 16 27.88 -30.70 -31.50
C ILE A 16 26.42 -30.31 -31.24
N LEU A 17 25.46 -31.16 -31.64
CA LEU A 17 24.03 -30.92 -31.37
C LEU A 17 23.71 -30.90 -29.88
N ILE A 18 24.32 -31.78 -29.08
CA ILE A 18 24.18 -31.78 -27.62
C ILE A 18 24.76 -30.49 -27.02
N MET A 19 25.92 -30.05 -27.50
CA MET A 19 26.55 -28.81 -27.01
C MET A 19 25.67 -27.58 -27.30
N VAL A 20 25.15 -27.48 -28.52
CA VAL A 20 24.29 -26.36 -28.96
C VAL A 20 22.96 -26.35 -28.20
N THR A 21 22.35 -27.51 -27.94
CA THR A 21 21.10 -27.60 -27.18
C THR A 21 21.29 -27.25 -25.70
N LEU A 22 22.40 -27.63 -25.07
CA LEU A 22 22.73 -27.23 -23.70
C LEU A 22 22.92 -25.70 -23.59
N LEU A 23 23.69 -25.09 -24.49
CA LEU A 23 23.87 -23.64 -24.52
C LEU A 23 22.54 -22.91 -24.81
N GLY A 24 21.72 -23.44 -25.72
CA GLY A 24 20.41 -22.89 -26.03
C GLY A 24 19.44 -22.92 -24.84
N THR A 25 19.38 -24.03 -24.10
CA THR A 25 18.50 -24.14 -22.92
C THR A 25 18.94 -23.22 -21.78
N LEU A 26 20.25 -23.04 -21.58
CA LEU A 26 20.78 -22.09 -20.59
C LEU A 26 20.45 -20.65 -20.95
N ALA A 27 20.64 -20.26 -22.21
CA ALA A 27 20.32 -18.91 -22.70
C ALA A 27 18.83 -18.57 -22.54
N ILE A 28 17.94 -19.52 -22.87
CA ILE A 28 16.49 -19.36 -22.69
C ILE A 28 16.13 -19.23 -21.20
N LYS A 29 16.71 -20.05 -20.32
CA LYS A 29 16.49 -19.96 -18.87
C LYS A 29 16.95 -18.62 -18.30
N SER A 30 18.13 -18.15 -18.68
CA SER A 30 18.65 -16.84 -18.25
C SER A 30 17.80 -15.68 -18.77
N GLY A 31 17.28 -15.77 -20.00
CA GLY A 31 16.33 -14.79 -20.54
C GLY A 31 15.02 -14.74 -19.75
N ILE A 32 14.39 -15.88 -19.49
CA ILE A 32 13.12 -15.96 -18.73
C ILE A 32 13.31 -15.48 -17.29
N LEU A 33 14.43 -15.84 -16.65
CA LEU A 33 14.78 -15.37 -15.31
C LEU A 33 14.97 -13.85 -15.29
N GLY A 34 15.69 -13.29 -16.27
CA GLY A 34 15.87 -11.85 -16.43
C GLY A 34 14.55 -11.10 -16.64
N LEU A 35 13.65 -11.61 -17.49
CA LEU A 35 12.31 -11.03 -17.67
C LEU A 35 11.49 -11.06 -16.38
N LYS A 36 11.48 -12.18 -15.64
CA LYS A 36 10.75 -12.28 -14.36
C LYS A 36 11.26 -11.29 -13.32
N ILE A 37 12.58 -11.14 -13.19
CA ILE A 37 13.20 -10.19 -12.26
C ILE A 37 12.88 -8.74 -12.67
N ALA A 38 13.03 -8.41 -13.96
CA ALA A 38 12.71 -7.08 -14.47
C ALA A 38 11.22 -6.73 -14.32
N THR A 39 10.33 -7.70 -14.54
CA THR A 39 8.88 -7.50 -14.42
C THR A 39 8.47 -7.34 -12.96
N ASN A 40 9.03 -8.13 -12.03
CA ASN A 40 8.78 -7.98 -10.60
C ASN A 40 9.30 -6.64 -10.06
N SER A 41 10.49 -6.21 -10.50
CA SER A 41 11.03 -4.89 -10.15
C SER A 41 10.18 -3.74 -10.68
N GLN A 42 9.65 -3.84 -11.90
CA GLN A 42 8.71 -2.86 -12.46
C GLN A 42 7.38 -2.79 -11.69
N VAL A 43 6.84 -3.95 -11.29
CA VAL A 43 5.64 -4.01 -10.44
C VAL A 43 5.90 -3.34 -9.10
N ASN A 44 7.02 -3.66 -8.43
CA ASN A 44 7.34 -3.07 -7.13
C ASN A 44 7.55 -1.56 -7.21
N ALA A 45 8.20 -1.06 -8.26
CA ALA A 45 8.38 0.38 -8.47
C ALA A 45 7.03 1.10 -8.66
N LEU A 46 6.13 0.52 -9.44
CA LEU A 46 4.79 1.06 -9.63
C LEU A 46 3.96 1.05 -8.34
N LEU A 47 4.04 -0.04 -7.56
CA LEU A 47 3.35 -0.14 -6.28
C LEU A 47 3.88 0.87 -5.26
N LEU A 48 5.20 1.08 -5.23
CA LEU A 48 5.85 2.08 -4.40
C LEU A 48 5.41 3.49 -4.78
N GLU A 49 5.46 3.85 -6.07
CA GLU A 49 5.03 5.17 -6.57
C GLU A 49 3.58 5.47 -6.18
N ASN A 50 2.69 4.47 -6.22
CA ASN A 50 1.30 4.65 -5.81
C ASN A 50 1.14 4.85 -4.31
N SER A 51 1.88 4.08 -3.51
CA SER A 51 1.89 4.24 -2.07
C SER A 51 2.40 5.65 -1.68
N ASP A 52 3.47 6.11 -2.32
CA ASP A 52 4.04 7.44 -2.10
C ASP A 52 3.09 8.55 -2.56
N ALA A 53 2.41 8.38 -3.69
CA ALA A 53 1.41 9.34 -4.16
C ALA A 53 0.21 9.46 -3.19
N ALA A 54 -0.25 8.34 -2.62
CA ALA A 54 -1.28 8.36 -1.60
C ALA A 54 -0.80 9.07 -0.33
N LEU A 55 0.43 8.80 0.10
CA LEU A 55 1.04 9.41 1.28
C LEU A 55 1.23 10.93 1.11
N PHE A 56 1.71 11.36 -0.05
CA PHE A 56 1.85 12.78 -0.38
C PHE A 56 0.51 13.54 -0.32
N ASN A 57 -0.59 12.88 -0.66
CA ASN A 57 -1.92 13.49 -0.52
C ASN A 57 -2.39 13.60 0.95
N ILE A 58 -1.89 12.74 1.84
CA ILE A 58 -2.09 12.88 3.30
C ILE A 58 -1.31 14.11 3.79
N GLU A 59 -0.10 14.32 3.27
CA GLU A 59 0.80 15.41 3.70
C GLU A 59 0.47 16.79 3.13
N ASN A 60 -0.45 16.89 2.16
CA ASN A 60 -0.67 18.12 1.43
C ASN A 60 -1.11 19.28 2.36
N PRO A 61 -0.25 20.29 2.59
CA PRO A 61 -0.48 21.34 3.59
C PRO A 61 -1.69 22.21 3.26
N ALA A 62 -2.06 22.33 1.98
CA ALA A 62 -3.24 23.08 1.55
C ALA A 62 -4.56 22.39 1.93
N LYS A 63 -4.52 21.11 2.34
CA LYS A 63 -5.68 20.32 2.74
C LYS A 63 -5.67 19.92 4.22
N ILE A 64 -4.62 20.25 4.96
CA ILE A 64 -4.51 19.91 6.39
C ILE A 64 -5.67 20.51 7.20
N GLU A 65 -6.07 21.76 6.94
CA GLU A 65 -7.22 22.37 7.62
C GLU A 65 -8.52 21.60 7.38
N GLN A 66 -8.73 21.09 6.17
CA GLN A 66 -9.89 20.26 5.81
C GLN A 66 -9.81 18.85 6.41
N GLN A 67 -8.60 18.28 6.52
CA GLN A 67 -8.37 16.97 7.14
C GLN A 67 -8.45 17.01 8.68
N LEU A 68 -8.21 18.19 9.28
CA LEU A 68 -8.39 18.51 10.69
C LEU A 68 -9.83 18.94 11.03
N ALA A 69 -10.62 19.36 10.03
CA ALA A 69 -12.01 19.71 10.22
C ALA A 69 -12.83 18.51 10.75
N LEU A 70 -14.01 18.76 11.33
CA LEU A 70 -14.87 17.75 11.97
C LEU A 70 -15.19 16.52 11.09
N ASN A 71 -15.14 16.67 9.77
CA ASN A 71 -15.39 15.64 8.77
C ASN A 71 -14.10 15.10 8.10
N GLY A 72 -12.94 15.57 8.54
CA GLY A 72 -11.64 15.17 8.06
C GLY A 72 -11.17 13.85 8.67
N MET A 73 -10.18 13.22 8.02
CA MET A 73 -9.71 11.88 8.38
C MET A 73 -9.15 11.79 9.81
N PHE A 74 -8.56 12.87 10.32
CA PHE A 74 -7.94 12.87 11.65
C PHE A 74 -8.96 13.10 12.76
N ALA A 75 -10.05 13.82 12.47
CA ALA A 75 -11.11 14.08 13.45
C ALA A 75 -11.82 12.80 13.92
N TYR A 76 -11.78 11.73 13.13
CA TYR A 76 -12.31 10.42 13.51
C TYR A 76 -11.73 9.92 14.85
N PHE A 77 -10.45 10.19 15.11
CA PHE A 77 -9.72 9.73 16.31
C PHE A 77 -9.87 10.64 17.54
N ASN A 78 -10.63 11.74 17.42
CA ASN A 78 -10.90 12.63 18.55
C ASN A 78 -11.80 11.96 19.61
N SER A 79 -12.64 10.99 19.20
CA SER A 79 -13.42 10.18 20.12
C SER A 79 -12.55 9.08 20.76
N ALA A 80 -12.63 8.92 22.08
CA ALA A 80 -11.95 7.85 22.80
C ALA A 80 -12.41 6.45 22.33
N ASP A 81 -13.67 6.32 21.91
CA ASP A 81 -14.24 5.07 21.40
C ASP A 81 -13.60 4.62 20.08
N ASN A 82 -12.95 5.53 19.37
CA ASN A 82 -12.30 5.29 18.08
C ASN A 82 -10.78 5.20 18.19
N ALA A 83 -10.21 5.39 19.39
CA ALA A 83 -8.77 5.47 19.58
C ALA A 83 -8.02 4.18 19.20
N GLN A 84 -8.72 3.05 19.25
CA GLN A 84 -8.16 1.74 18.92
C GLN A 84 -8.61 1.22 17.55
N ASP A 85 -9.37 2.00 16.79
CA ASP A 85 -9.82 1.59 15.45
C ASP A 85 -8.75 1.85 14.39
N GLU A 86 -8.87 1.19 13.24
CA GLU A 86 -8.18 1.56 12.01
C GLU A 86 -9.20 2.19 11.07
N LEU A 87 -9.03 3.47 10.74
CA LEU A 87 -9.84 4.14 9.72
C LEU A 87 -9.28 3.75 8.35
N VAL A 88 -10.12 3.25 7.45
CA VAL A 88 -9.70 2.72 6.16
C VAL A 88 -10.46 3.35 5.00
N PHE A 89 -9.77 3.62 3.91
CA PHE A 89 -10.39 4.07 2.67
C PHE A 89 -9.55 3.65 1.46
N CYS A 90 -10.20 3.49 0.31
CA CYS A 90 -9.53 3.15 -0.93
C CYS A 90 -9.08 4.41 -1.67
N TYR A 91 -7.81 4.47 -2.06
CA TYR A 91 -7.27 5.53 -2.89
C TYR A 91 -7.62 5.26 -4.37
N LYS A 92 -8.36 6.20 -4.98
CA LYS A 92 -8.89 6.07 -6.34
C LYS A 92 -8.45 7.25 -7.19
N ALA A 93 -7.87 7.00 -8.36
CA ALA A 93 -7.52 8.07 -9.31
C ALA A 93 -8.74 8.79 -9.89
N SER A 94 -9.91 8.13 -9.90
CA SER A 94 -11.14 8.69 -10.47
C SER A 94 -11.84 9.71 -9.56
N GLU A 95 -11.43 9.81 -8.29
CA GLU A 95 -12.06 10.70 -7.31
C GLU A 95 -11.32 12.05 -7.26
N SER A 96 -12.07 13.15 -7.25
CA SER A 96 -11.50 14.50 -7.13
C SER A 96 -11.08 14.83 -5.69
N THR A 97 -11.66 14.14 -4.71
CA THR A 97 -11.36 14.28 -3.29
C THR A 97 -10.56 13.09 -2.81
N PHE A 98 -9.42 13.36 -2.15
CA PHE A 98 -8.57 12.32 -1.59
C PHE A 98 -9.26 11.51 -0.48
N PHE A 99 -10.05 12.17 0.36
CA PHE A 99 -10.75 11.54 1.47
C PHE A 99 -12.18 12.09 1.62
N SER A 100 -13.10 11.21 2.00
CA SER A 100 -14.45 11.55 2.44
C SER A 100 -14.88 10.52 3.48
N LEU A 101 -15.36 10.98 4.64
CA LEU A 101 -15.83 10.09 5.71
C LEU A 101 -16.98 9.17 5.26
N GLN A 102 -17.79 9.61 4.29
CA GLN A 102 -18.89 8.80 3.72
C GLN A 102 -18.40 7.61 2.89
N ASN A 103 -17.18 7.70 2.38
CA ASN A 103 -16.50 6.67 1.61
C ASN A 103 -15.37 6.02 2.44
N ALA A 104 -15.42 6.15 3.76
CA ALA A 104 -14.49 5.51 4.67
C ALA A 104 -15.19 4.37 5.42
N SER A 105 -14.39 3.47 5.95
CA SER A 105 -14.80 2.37 6.82
C SER A 105 -13.89 2.36 8.04
N ALA A 106 -14.28 1.65 9.09
CA ALA A 106 -13.42 1.49 10.27
C ALA A 106 -13.34 0.02 10.66
N ILE A 107 -12.12 -0.44 10.95
CA ILE A 107 -11.83 -1.75 11.50
C ILE A 107 -11.58 -1.58 13.00
N THR A 108 -12.54 -2.04 13.80
CA THR A 108 -12.42 -2.00 15.25
C THR A 108 -11.32 -2.92 15.76
N SER A 109 -10.96 -2.79 17.04
CA SER A 109 -9.94 -3.63 17.68
C SER A 109 -10.27 -5.12 17.68
N ASP A 110 -11.56 -5.48 17.68
CA ASP A 110 -12.07 -6.86 17.53
C ASP A 110 -12.23 -7.30 16.07
N GLY A 111 -11.83 -6.47 15.10
CA GLY A 111 -11.84 -6.79 13.67
C GLY A 111 -13.18 -6.61 12.96
N LYS A 112 -14.18 -5.98 13.60
CA LYS A 112 -15.45 -5.65 12.92
C LYS A 112 -15.23 -4.49 11.95
N THR A 113 -15.86 -4.59 10.78
CA THR A 113 -15.67 -3.66 9.67
C THR A 113 -16.88 -2.75 9.41
N THR A 114 -17.91 -2.82 10.25
CA THR A 114 -19.23 -2.19 10.00
C THR A 114 -19.47 -0.92 10.81
N LYS A 115 -18.52 -0.47 11.65
CA LYS A 115 -18.73 0.61 12.63
C LYS A 115 -19.16 1.94 12.00
N ILE A 116 -18.58 2.32 10.86
CA ILE A 116 -18.96 3.53 10.10
C ILE A 116 -19.32 3.24 8.64
N GLY A 117 -19.71 1.99 8.35
CA GLY A 117 -20.01 1.52 6.99
C GLY A 117 -18.89 0.67 6.38
N VAL A 118 -19.17 0.05 5.23
CA VAL A 118 -18.30 -0.92 4.53
C VAL A 118 -17.85 -0.46 3.15
N THR A 119 -18.10 0.81 2.81
CA THR A 119 -17.82 1.41 1.51
C THR A 119 -16.39 1.89 1.34
N GLY A 120 -15.59 1.91 2.40
CA GLY A 120 -14.20 2.36 2.38
C GLY A 120 -13.20 1.31 1.91
N PHE A 121 -13.54 0.02 1.96
CA PHE A 121 -12.64 -1.04 1.50
C PHE A 121 -12.44 -1.01 -0.03
N CYS A 122 -11.21 -1.24 -0.49
CA CYS A 122 -10.94 -1.34 -1.92
C CYS A 122 -11.70 -2.48 -2.56
N LYS A 123 -12.32 -2.18 -3.71
CA LYS A 123 -12.95 -3.17 -4.59
C LYS A 123 -12.08 -3.42 -5.80
N SER A 124 -12.26 -4.59 -6.41
CA SER A 124 -11.49 -5.03 -7.58
C SER A 124 -11.47 -4.07 -8.78
N ASN A 125 -12.43 -3.16 -8.91
CA ASN A 125 -12.49 -2.15 -9.98
C ASN A 125 -12.11 -0.73 -9.54
N TRP A 126 -11.62 -0.54 -8.31
CA TRP A 126 -11.33 0.78 -7.73
C TRP A 126 -9.84 1.08 -7.74
N PHE A 127 -9.35 1.39 -8.94
CA PHE A 127 -7.92 1.54 -9.16
C PHE A 127 -7.38 2.92 -8.75
N ALA A 128 -6.21 2.91 -8.14
CA ALA A 128 -5.42 4.08 -7.77
C ALA A 128 -4.78 4.77 -8.98
N THR A 129 -4.77 4.12 -10.16
CA THR A 129 -4.25 4.67 -11.41
C THR A 129 -5.28 4.60 -12.54
N GLY A 130 -5.24 5.57 -13.45
CA GLY A 130 -6.11 5.60 -14.64
C GLY A 130 -5.87 4.45 -15.63
N ARG A 131 -4.79 3.67 -15.48
CA ARG A 131 -4.52 2.46 -16.27
C ARG A 131 -5.06 1.18 -15.63
N SER A 132 -5.88 1.29 -14.59
CA SER A 132 -6.51 0.15 -13.91
C SER A 132 -5.52 -0.92 -13.43
N ALA A 133 -4.33 -0.48 -12.97
CA ALA A 133 -3.23 -1.40 -12.69
C ALA A 133 -3.07 -1.69 -11.19
N VAL A 134 -3.32 -0.72 -10.32
CA VAL A 134 -2.99 -0.82 -8.89
C VAL A 134 -4.22 -0.54 -8.04
N LEU A 135 -4.44 -1.35 -7.02
CA LEU A 135 -5.37 -1.06 -5.92
C LEU A 135 -4.55 -0.63 -4.71
N SER A 136 -4.89 0.50 -4.09
CA SER A 136 -4.19 1.02 -2.92
C SER A 136 -5.19 1.34 -1.82
N GLN A 137 -5.06 0.68 -0.67
CA GLN A 137 -5.86 0.97 0.52
C GLN A 137 -5.02 1.70 1.56
N VAL A 138 -5.58 2.79 2.08
CA VAL A 138 -4.98 3.57 3.16
C VAL A 138 -5.61 3.12 4.49
N TYR A 139 -4.76 2.95 5.49
CA TYR A 139 -5.10 2.64 6.86
C TYR A 139 -4.54 3.75 7.74
N LEU A 140 -5.38 4.36 8.57
CA LEU A 140 -4.97 5.34 9.56
C LEU A 140 -5.20 4.74 10.93
N THR A 141 -4.24 4.90 11.82
CA THR A 141 -4.30 4.45 13.21
C THR A 141 -3.83 5.56 14.12
N ARG A 142 -4.36 5.60 15.35
CA ARG A 142 -3.81 6.49 16.37
C ARG A 142 -2.68 5.75 17.08
N ALA A 143 -1.47 6.28 17.01
CA ALA A 143 -0.36 5.78 17.79
C ALA A 143 -0.60 6.06 19.28
N ALA A 144 -0.31 5.06 20.12
CA ALA A 144 -0.36 5.23 21.57
C ALA A 144 0.77 6.18 21.98
N THR A 145 0.45 7.46 22.21
CA THR A 145 1.41 8.40 22.78
C THR A 145 1.62 8.02 24.24
N THR A 146 2.86 7.72 24.63
CA THR A 146 3.25 7.83 26.04
C THR A 146 2.96 9.28 26.44
N ALA A 147 1.94 9.47 27.26
CA ALA A 147 1.43 10.80 27.61
C ALA A 147 2.52 11.59 28.35
N THR A 148 3.26 12.42 27.61
CA THR A 148 4.06 13.47 28.23
C THR A 148 3.08 14.60 28.57
N PRO A 149 2.96 15.01 29.84
CA PRO A 149 2.11 16.14 30.21
C PRO A 149 2.45 17.35 29.34
N PHE A 150 1.45 17.95 28.70
CA PHE A 150 1.58 19.10 27.79
C PHE A 150 2.36 18.89 26.48
N GLY A 151 2.76 17.67 26.11
CA GLY A 151 3.46 17.40 24.83
C GLY A 151 2.63 17.74 23.58
N ASN A 152 1.32 17.89 23.75
CA ASN A 152 0.33 18.02 22.70
C ASN A 152 -0.30 19.43 22.68
N VAL A 153 0.18 20.34 23.54
CA VAL A 153 -0.31 21.72 23.65
C VAL A 153 0.64 22.64 22.87
N PRO A 154 0.14 23.46 21.92
CA PRO A 154 0.98 24.41 21.22
C PRO A 154 1.62 25.39 22.23
N LEU A 155 2.95 25.49 22.18
CA LEU A 155 3.73 26.42 22.99
C LEU A 155 3.18 27.84 22.83
N GLY A 156 2.91 28.51 23.95
CA GLY A 156 2.38 29.88 23.98
C GLY A 156 0.85 29.99 23.94
N THR A 157 0.09 28.89 24.08
CA THR A 157 -1.38 28.93 24.15
C THR A 157 -1.91 28.62 25.56
N SER A 158 -2.97 29.32 25.98
CA SER A 158 -3.70 29.04 27.22
C SER A 158 -4.90 28.13 26.94
N GLN A 159 -5.03 27.04 27.68
CA GLN A 159 -6.17 26.13 27.60
C GLN A 159 -7.46 26.90 27.93
N GLY A 160 -8.38 26.97 26.96
CA GLY A 160 -9.66 27.67 27.07
C GLY A 160 -9.80 28.96 26.25
N GLN A 161 -8.75 29.46 25.60
CA GLN A 161 -8.80 30.68 24.77
C GLN A 161 -8.44 30.48 23.29
N SER A 162 -8.12 29.26 22.86
CA SER A 162 -7.73 28.97 21.48
C SER A 162 -8.85 28.26 20.72
N SER A 163 -9.21 28.77 19.55
CA SER A 163 -10.19 28.17 18.62
C SER A 163 -9.66 26.93 17.89
N ILE A 164 -8.43 26.50 18.19
CA ILE A 164 -7.79 25.31 17.63
C ILE A 164 -7.93 24.19 18.67
N PRO A 165 -8.55 23.04 18.32
CA PRO A 165 -8.67 21.91 19.23
C PRO A 165 -7.28 21.48 19.75
N SER A 166 -7.10 21.49 21.08
CA SER A 166 -5.84 21.15 21.78
C SER A 166 -5.49 19.65 21.76
N ILE A 167 -5.89 18.93 20.71
CA ILE A 167 -5.72 17.49 20.56
C ILE A 167 -4.65 17.28 19.50
N SER A 168 -3.38 17.19 19.92
CA SER A 168 -2.36 16.61 19.07
C SER A 168 -2.53 15.09 19.11
N ASN A 169 -2.77 14.45 17.97
CA ASN A 169 -2.80 12.99 17.86
C ASN A 169 -1.60 12.57 17.01
N ASN A 170 -0.83 11.60 17.49
CA ASN A 170 0.10 10.89 16.62
C ASN A 170 -0.71 9.89 15.81
N ILE A 171 -0.71 10.06 14.49
CA ILE A 171 -1.45 9.25 13.53
C ILE A 171 -0.45 8.48 12.68
N GLY A 172 -0.50 7.16 12.72
CA GLY A 172 0.20 6.30 11.78
C GLY A 172 -0.64 6.14 10.52
N ALA A 173 -0.05 6.34 9.34
CA ALA A 173 -0.65 6.05 8.05
C ALA A 173 0.08 4.89 7.39
N THR A 174 -0.64 3.82 7.07
CA THR A 174 -0.13 2.69 6.30
C THR A 174 -0.86 2.63 4.96
N VAL A 175 -0.11 2.64 3.86
CA VAL A 175 -0.67 2.45 2.52
C VAL A 175 -0.23 1.08 2.02
N ILE A 176 -1.21 0.27 1.62
CA ILE A 176 -0.96 -1.05 1.06
C ILE A 176 -1.44 -1.07 -0.39
N SER A 177 -0.50 -1.25 -1.30
CA SER A 177 -0.71 -1.26 -2.74
C SER A 177 -0.51 -2.67 -3.30
N VAL A 178 -1.40 -3.10 -4.19
CA VAL A 178 -1.36 -4.41 -4.82
C VAL A 178 -1.69 -4.30 -6.31
N LEU A 179 -1.17 -5.22 -7.11
CA LEU A 179 -1.45 -5.31 -8.53
C LEU A 179 -2.28 -6.57 -8.83
N PRO A 180 -3.63 -6.47 -8.93
CA PRO A 180 -4.51 -7.64 -9.00
C PRO A 180 -4.25 -8.55 -10.18
N SER A 181 -3.80 -8.00 -11.32
CA SER A 181 -3.55 -8.76 -12.55
C SER A 181 -2.35 -9.69 -12.47
N PHE A 182 -1.49 -9.54 -11.46
CA PHE A 182 -0.36 -10.42 -11.19
C PHE A 182 -0.68 -11.48 -10.13
N ALA A 183 -1.84 -11.39 -9.49
CA ALA A 183 -2.34 -12.40 -8.59
C ALA A 183 -3.04 -13.51 -9.38
N GLY A 184 -2.75 -14.78 -9.08
CA GLY A 184 -3.63 -15.90 -9.45
C GLY A 184 -4.90 -15.97 -8.59
N ALA A 185 -5.10 -14.99 -7.71
CA ALA A 185 -6.19 -14.93 -6.74
C ALA A 185 -7.43 -14.23 -7.32
N SER A 186 -8.61 -14.63 -6.86
CA SER A 186 -9.87 -13.98 -7.23
C SER A 186 -9.98 -12.57 -6.64
N SER A 187 -10.79 -11.74 -7.27
CA SER A 187 -11.18 -10.42 -6.75
C SER A 187 -11.68 -10.49 -5.30
N SER A 188 -12.47 -11.50 -4.96
CA SER A 188 -12.98 -11.70 -3.59
C SER A 188 -11.89 -12.03 -2.58
N GLN A 189 -10.84 -12.77 -2.97
CA GLN A 189 -9.71 -13.06 -2.08
C GLN A 189 -8.92 -11.78 -1.76
N ILE A 190 -8.66 -10.94 -2.76
CA ILE A 190 -7.98 -9.65 -2.60
C ILE A 190 -8.81 -8.72 -1.70
N GLU A 191 -10.11 -8.59 -1.98
CA GLU A 191 -11.02 -7.76 -1.18
C GLU A 191 -11.15 -8.25 0.27
N ASN A 192 -11.06 -9.56 0.51
CA ASN A 192 -11.08 -10.12 1.86
C ASN A 192 -9.79 -9.84 2.63
N CYS A 193 -8.62 -9.84 1.97
CA CYS A 193 -7.37 -9.41 2.62
C CYS A 193 -7.47 -7.94 3.05
N PHE A 194 -7.99 -7.07 2.20
CA PHE A 194 -8.15 -5.64 2.51
C PHE A 194 -9.15 -5.35 3.66
N LYS A 195 -10.06 -6.28 3.96
CA LYS A 195 -10.98 -6.16 5.11
C LYS A 195 -10.34 -6.53 6.46
N GLN A 196 -9.09 -6.97 6.45
CA GLN A 196 -8.33 -7.23 7.67
C GLN A 196 -7.58 -5.98 8.12
N ARG A 197 -7.14 -6.00 9.38
CA ARG A 197 -6.24 -4.97 9.91
C ARG A 197 -4.94 -4.90 9.13
N ALA A 198 -4.34 -3.71 9.04
CA ALA A 198 -3.12 -3.47 8.28
C ALA A 198 -2.00 -4.48 8.60
N SER A 199 -1.87 -4.87 9.87
CA SER A 199 -0.88 -5.84 10.35
C SER A 199 -1.07 -7.27 9.82
N LEU A 200 -2.27 -7.64 9.36
CA LEU A 200 -2.60 -8.97 8.88
C LEU A 200 -2.65 -9.05 7.35
N VAL A 201 -2.81 -7.91 6.68
CA VAL A 201 -2.97 -7.84 5.22
C VAL A 201 -1.74 -8.39 4.49
N GLY A 202 -0.53 -8.07 4.96
CA GLY A 202 0.71 -8.58 4.37
C GLY A 202 0.75 -10.11 4.37
N ALA A 203 0.49 -10.74 5.53
CA ALA A 203 0.43 -12.19 5.67
C ALA A 203 -0.68 -12.83 4.79
N CYS A 204 -1.81 -12.14 4.61
CA CYS A 204 -2.88 -12.58 3.72
C CYS A 204 -2.43 -12.58 2.26
N PHE A 205 -1.73 -11.54 1.80
CA PHE A 205 -1.21 -11.46 0.44
C PHE A 205 -0.06 -12.45 0.19
N ASP A 206 0.82 -12.64 1.18
CA ASP A 206 1.87 -13.67 1.14
C ASP A 206 1.27 -15.07 0.98
N GLY A 207 0.21 -15.39 1.74
CA GLY A 207 -0.50 -16.67 1.65
C GLY A 207 -1.18 -16.93 0.30
N LEU A 208 -1.47 -15.87 -0.46
CA LEU A 208 -2.03 -15.93 -1.81
C LEU A 208 -0.98 -15.72 -2.91
N ASN A 209 0.29 -15.58 -2.53
CA ASN A 209 1.42 -15.32 -3.43
C ASN A 209 1.20 -14.09 -4.33
N ILE A 210 0.62 -13.04 -3.74
CA ILE A 210 0.29 -11.79 -4.42
C ILE A 210 1.41 -10.77 -4.16
N PRO A 211 2.00 -10.16 -5.19
CA PRO A 211 2.97 -9.08 -4.97
C PRO A 211 2.26 -7.83 -4.43
N TYR A 212 2.73 -7.32 -3.30
CA TYR A 212 2.23 -6.11 -2.66
C TYR A 212 3.38 -5.21 -2.21
N ASN A 213 3.06 -3.94 -1.96
CA ASN A 213 3.93 -2.99 -1.29
C ASN A 213 3.19 -2.39 -0.10
N MET A 214 3.89 -2.22 1.01
CA MET A 214 3.37 -1.58 2.22
C MET A 214 4.32 -0.44 2.59
N GLN A 215 3.79 0.79 2.64
CA GLN A 215 4.48 1.96 3.18
C GLN A 215 3.82 2.40 4.46
N HIS A 216 4.62 2.86 5.43
CA HIS A 216 4.13 3.39 6.69
C HIS A 216 4.82 4.71 7.00
N ALA A 217 4.06 5.69 7.49
CA ALA A 217 4.59 6.95 8.01
C ALA A 217 3.79 7.40 9.23
N ASP A 218 4.46 8.05 10.16
CA ASP A 218 3.86 8.62 11.37
C ASP A 218 3.76 10.15 11.26
N TYR A 219 2.62 10.69 11.66
CA TYR A 219 2.32 12.12 11.62
C TYR A 219 1.90 12.62 13.01
N THR A 220 2.43 13.76 13.43
CA THR A 220 1.92 14.48 14.59
C THR A 220 0.91 15.51 14.12
N VAL A 221 -0.38 15.26 14.39
CA VAL A 221 -1.49 16.05 13.91
C VAL A 221 -2.05 16.88 15.05
N GLY A 222 -1.69 18.17 15.09
CA GLY A 222 -2.17 19.15 16.07
C GLY A 222 -1.02 19.89 16.75
N GLY A 223 -1.20 21.20 16.97
CA GLY A 223 -0.18 22.13 17.47
C GLY A 223 0.36 23.03 16.35
N SER A 224 -0.25 24.21 16.16
CA SER A 224 0.09 25.31 15.24
C SER A 224 0.43 24.97 13.77
N PRO A 225 -0.34 25.48 12.79
CA PRO A 225 0.05 25.45 11.38
C PRO A 225 1.09 26.54 11.12
N LYS A 226 2.33 26.31 11.52
CA LYS A 226 3.47 27.09 11.00
C LYS A 226 4.64 26.15 10.75
N LEU A 227 4.91 25.91 9.47
CA LEU A 227 6.22 25.50 9.01
C LEU A 227 7.21 26.60 9.44
N ALA A 228 8.14 26.29 10.33
CA ALA A 228 9.30 27.15 10.53
C ALA A 228 10.19 27.02 9.29
N SER A 229 10.51 28.17 8.70
CA SER A 229 11.45 28.28 7.57
C SER A 229 12.88 27.99 7.99
#